data_AF-A0A820LCM7-F1
#
_entry.id   AF-A0A820LCM7-F1
#
_cell.length_a   1.000
_cell.length_b   1.000
_cell.length_c   1.000
_cell.angle_alpha   90.00
_cell.angle_beta   90.00
_cell.angle_gamma   90.00
#
_symmetry.space_group_name_H-M   'P 1'
#
loop_
_entity.id
_entity.type
_entity.pdbx_description
1 polymer ?
#
loop_
_entity_poly.entity_id
_entity_poly.type
_entity_poly.pdbx_seq_one_letter_code
_entity_poly.pdbx_strand_id
1 'polypeptide(L)'
;MTSLTQNFMVSSGITYEYIYHPPKTNDTTIFLFLHGFPSSLQTPNLLGYGKTYSPSDFQEYKTKQMILHLVALLSHLMIDRPIIVVGHDLGMLPASRFALYQPKRIHALILLSIAYNPPGLFNIDQTIDAIKQAAGYDALGYWKFLGSDPDAAYLIEKNANGFLDLLFPPVNDAPTLWHALGILILFELQKQYVPQLTIIKMNSTHWIMEEKPREINEAIEQWIMTLI
;
A
#
# COMPACT_ATOMS: atom_id res chain seq x y z
N MET A 1 -16.86 0.52 19.48
CA MET A 1 -17.29 1.81 18.88
C MET A 1 -17.38 1.59 17.39
N THR A 2 -18.55 1.81 16.79
CA THR A 2 -18.72 1.78 15.33
C THR A 2 -17.94 2.94 14.72
N SER A 3 -16.85 2.65 14.02
CA SER A 3 -16.12 3.63 13.22
C SER A 3 -17.02 4.11 12.09
N LEU A 4 -17.45 5.37 12.15
CA LEU A 4 -18.23 5.98 11.07
C LEU A 4 -17.28 6.42 9.96
N THR A 5 -17.54 5.92 8.76
CA THR A 5 -16.88 6.35 7.55
C THR A 5 -17.23 7.80 7.23
N GLN A 6 -16.23 8.60 6.84
CA GLN A 6 -16.33 10.02 6.52
C GLN A 6 -15.87 10.29 5.09
N ASN A 7 -16.24 11.45 4.56
CA ASN A 7 -15.86 11.90 3.22
C ASN A 7 -15.17 13.25 3.28
N PHE A 8 -14.16 13.45 2.43
CA PHE A 8 -13.47 14.71 2.26
C PHE A 8 -13.23 14.98 0.78
N MET A 9 -13.68 16.14 0.31
CA MET A 9 -13.49 16.57 -1.07
C MET A 9 -12.30 17.52 -1.16
N VAL A 10 -11.30 17.15 -1.95
CA VAL A 10 -10.17 18.03 -2.26
C VAL A 10 -10.58 19.11 -3.27
N SER A 11 -9.75 20.14 -3.42
CA SER A 11 -10.03 21.29 -4.30
C SER A 11 -10.23 20.93 -5.77
N SER A 12 -9.71 19.79 -6.23
CA SER A 12 -9.94 19.26 -7.58
C SER A 12 -11.31 18.61 -7.78
N GLY A 13 -12.16 18.55 -6.74
CA GLY A 13 -13.48 17.92 -6.78
C GLY A 13 -13.47 16.40 -6.50
N ILE A 14 -12.28 15.80 -6.35
CA ILE A 14 -12.11 14.39 -6.00
C ILE A 14 -12.51 14.18 -4.52
N THR A 15 -13.38 13.21 -4.26
CA THR A 15 -13.83 12.87 -2.91
C THR A 15 -13.13 11.60 -2.41
N TYR A 16 -12.50 11.70 -1.23
CA TYR A 16 -11.89 10.60 -0.48
C TYR A 16 -12.83 10.12 0.61
N GLU A 17 -13.01 8.81 0.67
CA GLU A 17 -13.63 8.12 1.79
C GLU A 17 -12.56 7.70 2.80
N TYR A 18 -12.77 7.96 4.09
CA TYR A 18 -11.81 7.63 5.13
C TYR A 18 -12.44 7.28 6.47
N ILE A 19 -11.67 6.57 7.29
CA ILE A 19 -11.98 6.34 8.70
C ILE A 19 -10.99 7.14 9.53
N TYR A 20 -11.50 7.87 10.51
CA TYR A 20 -10.69 8.68 11.41
C TYR A 20 -11.03 8.38 12.86
N HIS A 21 -9.99 8.08 13.62
CA HIS A 21 -10.04 7.92 15.06
C HIS A 21 -9.31 9.11 15.69
N PRO A 22 -10.03 10.04 16.36
CA PRO A 22 -9.40 11.24 16.91
C PRO A 22 -8.38 10.86 18.00
N PRO A 23 -7.27 11.62 18.10
CA PRO A 23 -6.26 11.37 19.13
C PRO A 23 -6.85 11.57 20.53
N LYS A 24 -6.39 10.75 21.49
CA LYS A 24 -6.84 10.87 22.89
C LYS A 24 -6.24 12.09 23.59
N THR A 25 -5.03 12.47 23.18
CA THR A 25 -4.26 13.60 23.69
C THR A 25 -3.51 14.27 22.54
N ASN A 26 -3.08 15.52 22.72
CA ASN A 26 -2.32 16.22 21.68
C ASN A 26 -1.00 15.50 21.31
N ASP A 27 -0.41 14.80 22.28
CA ASP A 27 0.84 14.06 22.12
C ASP A 27 0.67 12.64 21.54
N THR A 28 -0.58 12.20 21.30
CA THR A 28 -0.84 10.85 20.77
C THR A 28 -0.17 10.66 19.41
N THR A 29 0.70 9.68 19.20
CA THR A 29 1.26 9.38 17.87
C THR A 29 0.15 9.14 16.84
N ILE A 30 0.23 9.83 15.69
CA ILE A 30 -0.76 9.70 14.62
C ILE A 30 -0.21 8.78 13.54
N PHE A 31 -1.06 7.86 13.08
CA PHE A 31 -0.77 6.94 11.99
C PHE A 31 -1.67 7.24 10.81
N LEU A 32 -1.08 7.29 9.61
CA LEU A 32 -1.78 7.25 8.34
C LEU A 32 -1.53 5.88 7.70
N PHE A 33 -2.56 5.04 7.69
CA PHE A 33 -2.52 3.74 7.04
C PHE A 33 -2.95 3.87 5.59
N LEU A 34 -2.21 3.28 4.66
CA LEU A 34 -2.50 3.22 3.23
C LEU A 34 -2.54 1.74 2.82
N HIS A 35 -3.73 1.27 2.46
CA HIS A 35 -3.96 -0.12 2.06
C HIS A 35 -3.51 -0.40 0.63
N GLY A 36 -3.39 -1.67 0.26
CA GLY A 36 -3.19 -2.10 -1.13
C GLY A 36 -4.40 -2.83 -1.70
N PHE A 37 -4.15 -3.70 -2.67
CA PHE A 37 -5.19 -4.43 -3.39
C PHE A 37 -5.27 -5.89 -2.92
N PRO A 38 -6.47 -6.49 -2.74
CA PRO A 38 -7.81 -5.92 -2.93
C PRO A 38 -8.42 -5.34 -1.64
N SER A 39 -7.60 -5.02 -0.62
CA SER A 39 -8.13 -4.62 0.69
C SER A 39 -8.79 -3.23 0.65
N SER A 40 -9.80 -3.03 1.51
CA SER A 40 -10.49 -1.74 1.72
C SER A 40 -10.80 -1.49 3.20
N LEU A 41 -10.33 -2.35 4.11
CA LEU A 41 -10.69 -2.29 5.52
C LEU A 41 -9.78 -1.32 6.30
N GLN A 42 -10.42 -0.41 7.05
CA GLN A 42 -9.86 0.37 8.16
C GLN A 42 -8.80 1.43 7.83
N THR A 43 -8.77 1.92 6.59
CA THR A 43 -7.83 2.97 6.14
C THR A 43 -8.54 3.96 5.20
N PRO A 44 -8.03 5.18 4.97
CA PRO A 44 -8.51 6.00 3.85
C PRO A 44 -8.43 5.19 2.55
N ASN A 45 -9.58 5.08 1.88
CA ASN A 45 -9.63 4.46 0.57
C ASN A 45 -8.80 5.31 -0.39
N LEU A 46 -7.74 4.71 -0.93
CA LEU A 46 -6.92 5.37 -1.94
C LEU A 46 -7.76 5.72 -3.18
N LEU A 47 -7.28 6.65 -3.99
CA LEU A 47 -7.92 6.99 -5.26
C LEU A 47 -8.16 5.72 -6.09
N GLY A 48 -9.39 5.52 -6.59
CA GLY A 48 -9.76 4.31 -7.32
C GLY A 48 -10.23 3.12 -6.47
N TYR A 49 -10.29 3.24 -5.14
CA TYR A 49 -10.72 2.17 -4.24
C TYR A 49 -12.00 2.50 -3.47
N GLY A 50 -12.78 1.46 -3.17
CA GLY A 50 -13.97 1.59 -2.32
C GLY A 50 -14.97 2.60 -2.88
N LYS A 51 -15.39 3.57 -2.04
CA LYS A 51 -16.23 4.70 -2.47
C LYS A 51 -15.45 6.01 -2.67
N THR A 52 -14.11 5.98 -2.56
CA THR A 52 -13.29 7.09 -3.05
C THR A 52 -13.47 7.21 -4.55
N TYR A 53 -13.49 8.43 -5.06
CA TYR A 53 -13.67 8.69 -6.49
C TYR A 53 -12.68 7.88 -7.34
N SER A 54 -13.16 7.34 -8.46
CA SER A 54 -12.41 6.52 -9.41
C SER A 54 -12.39 7.21 -10.78
N PRO A 55 -11.45 8.15 -11.01
CA PRO A 55 -11.33 8.80 -12.31
C PRO A 55 -11.09 7.79 -13.44
N SER A 56 -11.63 8.05 -14.63
CA SER A 56 -11.31 7.24 -15.82
C SER A 56 -9.98 7.62 -16.47
N ASP A 57 -9.49 8.85 -16.22
CA ASP A 57 -8.19 9.30 -16.72
C ASP A 57 -7.05 8.83 -15.81
N PHE A 58 -6.17 8.00 -16.36
CA PHE A 58 -5.00 7.49 -15.65
C PHE A 58 -4.03 8.60 -15.18
N GLN A 59 -4.07 9.79 -15.80
CA GLN A 59 -3.26 10.93 -15.39
C GLN A 59 -3.62 11.46 -13.99
N GLU A 60 -4.84 11.19 -13.51
CA GLU A 60 -5.30 11.54 -12.16
C GLU A 60 -4.63 10.66 -11.08
N TYR A 61 -4.15 9.48 -11.44
CA TYR A 61 -3.48 8.52 -10.54
C TYR A 61 -1.99 8.81 -10.33
N LYS A 62 -1.52 10.00 -10.71
CA LYS A 62 -0.15 10.43 -10.42
C LYS A 62 0.07 10.49 -8.92
N THR A 63 1.00 9.68 -8.42
CA THR A 63 1.32 9.59 -6.99
C THR A 63 1.60 10.94 -6.33
N LYS A 64 2.29 11.88 -7.01
CA LYS A 64 2.51 13.24 -6.49
C LYS A 64 1.19 13.96 -6.16
N GLN A 65 0.20 13.87 -7.05
CA GLN A 65 -1.12 14.47 -6.84
C GLN A 65 -1.86 13.79 -5.68
N MET A 66 -1.82 12.46 -5.63
CA MET A 66 -2.38 11.70 -4.51
C MET A 66 -1.76 12.10 -3.15
N ILE A 67 -0.45 12.35 -3.10
CA ILE A 67 0.20 12.82 -1.86
C ILE A 67 -0.32 14.20 -1.46
N LEU A 68 -0.54 15.11 -2.42
CA LEU A 68 -1.12 16.42 -2.12
C LEU A 68 -2.56 16.30 -1.58
N HIS A 69 -3.34 15.34 -2.08
CA HIS A 69 -4.67 15.05 -1.53
C HIS A 69 -4.60 14.54 -0.09
N LEU A 70 -3.68 13.62 0.21
CA LEU A 70 -3.47 13.12 1.57
C LEU A 70 -3.03 14.25 2.52
N VAL A 71 -2.16 15.16 2.06
CA VAL A 71 -1.76 16.34 2.84
C VAL A 71 -2.95 17.27 3.10
N ALA A 72 -3.79 17.50 2.10
CA ALA A 72 -5.01 18.29 2.25
C ALA A 72 -5.98 17.65 3.26
N LEU A 73 -6.13 16.33 3.24
CA LEU A 73 -6.91 15.59 4.23
C LEU A 73 -6.34 15.77 5.64
N LEU A 74 -5.03 15.63 5.83
CA LEU A 74 -4.39 15.87 7.13
C LEU A 74 -4.63 17.31 7.62
N SER A 75 -4.53 18.29 6.74
CA SER A 75 -4.83 19.68 7.06
C SER A 75 -6.30 19.92 7.41
N HIS A 76 -7.23 19.25 6.73
CA HIS A 76 -8.66 19.28 7.09
C HIS A 76 -8.93 18.71 8.49
N LEU A 77 -8.19 17.66 8.86
CA LEU A 77 -8.25 17.05 10.19
C LEU A 77 -7.46 17.83 11.26
N MET A 78 -6.91 19.00 10.92
CA MET A 78 -6.06 19.83 11.79
C MET A 78 -4.81 19.09 12.31
N ILE A 79 -4.26 18.20 11.48
CA ILE A 79 -3.02 17.45 11.76
C ILE A 79 -1.86 18.19 11.07
N ASP A 80 -1.20 19.06 11.85
CA ASP A 80 -0.11 19.94 11.41
C ASP A 80 1.29 19.47 11.85
N ARG A 81 1.37 18.35 12.58
CA ARG A 81 2.62 17.74 13.04
C ARG A 81 3.05 16.51 12.22
N PRO A 82 4.32 16.08 12.33
CA PRO A 82 4.79 14.84 11.72
C PRO A 82 4.00 13.61 12.17
N ILE A 83 3.73 12.71 11.24
CA ILE A 83 2.96 11.46 11.47
C ILE A 83 3.76 10.22 11.06
N ILE A 84 3.35 9.05 11.54
CA ILE A 84 3.85 7.77 11.03
C ILE A 84 2.98 7.36 9.84
N VAL A 85 3.61 7.06 8.70
CA VAL A 85 2.91 6.56 7.52
C VAL A 85 3.14 5.05 7.41
N VAL A 86 2.06 4.29 7.23
CA VAL A 86 2.09 2.84 7.11
C VAL A 86 1.54 2.45 5.74
N GLY A 87 2.33 1.77 4.92
CA GLY A 87 1.90 1.26 3.62
C GLY A 87 1.90 -0.26 3.59
N HIS A 88 0.79 -0.88 3.17
CA HIS A 88 0.71 -2.32 2.92
C HIS A 88 0.46 -2.57 1.44
N ASP A 89 1.08 -3.61 0.89
CA ASP A 89 0.91 -4.00 -0.52
C ASP A 89 1.08 -2.80 -1.47
N LEU A 90 0.19 -2.53 -2.43
CA LEU A 90 0.27 -1.37 -3.32
C LEU A 90 0.21 -0.02 -2.59
N GLY A 91 -0.31 0.03 -1.36
CA GLY A 91 -0.28 1.21 -0.49
C GLY A 91 1.14 1.64 -0.11
N MET A 92 2.13 0.75 -0.28
CA MET A 92 3.54 1.09 -0.17
C MET A 92 3.99 2.18 -1.16
N LEU A 93 3.35 2.28 -2.34
CA LEU A 93 3.72 3.23 -3.38
C LEU A 93 3.43 4.68 -2.94
N PRO A 94 2.19 5.04 -2.56
CA PRO A 94 1.93 6.35 -2.00
C PRO A 94 2.64 6.56 -0.66
N ALA A 95 2.82 5.54 0.20
CA ALA A 95 3.58 5.70 1.44
C ALA A 95 5.04 6.13 1.20
N SER A 96 5.71 5.44 0.27
CA SER A 96 7.09 5.75 -0.15
C SER A 96 7.20 7.17 -0.75
N ARG A 97 6.20 7.59 -1.52
CA ARG A 97 6.15 8.93 -2.12
C ARG A 97 5.80 10.02 -1.10
N PHE A 98 4.99 9.71 -0.09
CA PHE A 98 4.72 10.63 1.01
C PHE A 98 6.01 10.95 1.76
N ALA A 99 6.79 9.92 2.12
CA ALA A 99 8.08 10.09 2.79
C ALA A 99 9.04 10.99 1.98
N LEU A 100 9.07 10.80 0.66
CA LEU A 100 9.94 11.55 -0.24
C LEU A 100 9.47 13.00 -0.45
N TYR A 101 8.18 13.22 -0.67
CA TYR A 101 7.64 14.55 -1.02
C TYR A 101 7.27 15.40 0.19
N GLN A 102 7.06 14.80 1.36
CA GLN A 102 6.63 15.46 2.59
C GLN A 102 7.57 15.17 3.76
N PRO A 103 8.91 15.38 3.64
CA PRO A 103 9.88 15.03 4.66
C PRO A 103 9.66 15.77 6.00
N LYS A 104 8.97 16.92 5.98
CA LYS A 104 8.61 17.68 7.19
C LYS A 104 7.32 17.20 7.87
N ARG A 105 6.52 16.38 7.20
CA ARG A 105 5.24 15.87 7.71
C ARG A 105 5.29 14.39 8.07
N ILE A 106 6.42 13.72 7.83
CA ILE A 106 6.63 12.33 8.20
C ILE A 106 7.59 12.26 9.39
N HIS A 107 7.21 11.50 10.40
CA HIS A 107 8.06 11.12 11.52
C HIS A 107 8.76 9.80 11.23
N ALA A 108 8.01 8.81 10.73
CA ALA A 108 8.52 7.49 10.41
C ALA A 108 7.72 6.82 9.29
N LEU A 109 8.33 5.87 8.59
CA LEU A 109 7.71 5.08 7.51
C LEU A 109 7.75 3.59 7.88
N ILE A 110 6.59 2.93 7.84
CA ILE A 110 6.44 1.49 8.00
C ILE A 110 5.91 0.92 6.69
N LEU A 111 6.59 -0.07 6.12
CA LEU A 111 6.16 -0.76 4.91
C LEU A 111 5.99 -2.24 5.19
N LEU A 112 4.82 -2.76 4.85
CA LEU A 112 4.38 -4.12 5.15
C LEU A 112 4.26 -4.91 3.85
N SER A 113 4.88 -6.08 3.84
CA SER A 113 4.85 -7.06 2.73
C SER A 113 5.52 -6.62 1.42
N ILE A 114 5.75 -5.33 1.18
CA ILE A 114 6.52 -4.81 0.04
C ILE A 114 7.51 -3.74 0.51
N ALA A 115 8.78 -3.87 0.11
CA ALA A 115 9.88 -2.97 0.48
C ALA A 115 9.83 -1.63 -0.28
N TYR A 116 10.49 -0.58 0.23
CA TYR A 116 10.50 0.77 -0.37
C TYR A 116 10.76 0.76 -1.89
N ASN A 117 9.99 1.58 -2.62
CA ASN A 117 10.11 1.68 -4.07
C ASN A 117 10.70 3.04 -4.43
N PRO A 118 11.97 3.12 -4.89
CA PRO A 118 12.55 4.38 -5.33
C PRO A 118 11.79 4.93 -6.56
N PRO A 119 11.80 6.25 -6.80
CA PRO A 119 11.34 6.81 -8.06
C PRO A 119 12.16 6.29 -9.23
N GLY A 120 11.51 5.87 -10.32
CA GLY A 120 12.17 5.36 -11.50
C GLY A 120 11.18 5.03 -12.61
N LEU A 121 11.70 4.71 -13.79
CA LEU A 121 10.90 4.15 -14.87
C LEU A 121 10.53 2.72 -14.51
N PHE A 122 9.23 2.42 -14.53
CA PHE A 122 8.73 1.06 -14.37
C PHE A 122 8.55 0.44 -15.74
N ASN A 123 9.20 -0.70 -15.98
CA ASN A 123 9.02 -1.49 -17.18
C ASN A 123 8.36 -2.81 -16.79
N ILE A 124 7.09 -2.98 -17.17
CA ILE A 124 6.29 -4.15 -16.82
C ILE A 124 6.82 -5.43 -17.47
N ASP A 125 7.27 -5.38 -18.72
CA ASP A 125 7.80 -6.56 -19.42
C ASP A 125 9.09 -7.04 -18.78
N GLN A 126 10.02 -6.13 -18.47
CA GLN A 126 11.26 -6.47 -17.76
C GLN A 126 10.99 -7.03 -16.36
N THR A 127 9.98 -6.50 -15.67
CA THR A 127 9.60 -6.95 -14.33
C THR A 127 8.99 -8.36 -14.37
N ILE A 128 8.09 -8.61 -15.33
CA ILE A 128 7.51 -9.93 -15.57
C ILE A 128 8.60 -10.93 -15.90
N ASP A 129 9.52 -10.61 -16.82
CA ASP A 129 10.60 -11.50 -17.22
C ASP A 129 11.52 -11.84 -16.05
N ALA A 130 11.92 -10.84 -15.25
CA ALA A 130 12.77 -11.03 -14.08
C ALA A 130 12.10 -11.92 -13.03
N ILE A 131 10.83 -11.68 -12.72
CA ILE A 131 10.08 -12.48 -11.76
C ILE A 131 9.85 -13.89 -12.29
N LYS A 132 9.52 -14.04 -13.57
CA LYS A 132 9.34 -15.34 -14.21
C LYS A 132 10.63 -16.16 -14.21
N GLN A 133 11.77 -15.52 -14.45
CA GLN A 133 13.08 -16.15 -14.37
C GLN A 133 13.40 -16.62 -12.94
N ALA A 134 13.07 -15.81 -11.94
CA ALA A 134 13.37 -16.12 -10.54
C ALA A 134 12.40 -17.13 -9.92
N ALA A 135 11.12 -17.07 -10.28
CA ALA A 135 10.05 -17.88 -9.70
C ALA A 135 9.74 -19.15 -10.51
N GLY A 136 10.13 -19.20 -11.79
CA GLY A 136 9.91 -20.34 -12.69
C GLY A 136 8.55 -20.37 -13.40
N TYR A 137 7.70 -19.36 -13.18
CA TYR A 137 6.39 -19.20 -13.84
C TYR A 137 5.99 -17.72 -13.83
N ASP A 138 4.99 -17.36 -14.64
CA ASP A 138 4.54 -15.97 -14.75
C ASP A 138 3.62 -15.58 -13.58
N ALA A 139 4.13 -14.74 -12.66
CA ALA A 139 3.38 -14.28 -11.51
C ALA A 139 2.65 -12.94 -11.73
N LEU A 140 3.05 -12.13 -12.73
CA LEU A 140 2.54 -10.77 -12.93
C LEU A 140 1.91 -10.55 -14.31
N GLY A 141 1.82 -11.58 -15.16
CA GLY A 141 1.26 -11.48 -16.51
C GLY A 141 -0.16 -10.92 -16.54
N TYR A 142 -0.94 -11.14 -15.47
CA TYR A 142 -2.27 -10.56 -15.33
C TYR A 142 -2.27 -9.03 -15.29
N TRP A 143 -1.18 -8.36 -14.89
CA TRP A 143 -1.09 -6.89 -14.92
C TRP A 143 -1.20 -6.34 -16.33
N LYS A 144 -0.68 -7.08 -17.32
CA LYS A 144 -0.85 -6.71 -18.73
C LYS A 144 -2.30 -6.83 -19.15
N PHE A 145 -2.96 -7.94 -18.78
CA PHE A 145 -4.39 -8.10 -19.02
C PHE A 145 -5.20 -6.93 -18.43
N LEU A 146 -4.95 -6.59 -17.15
CA LEU A 146 -5.61 -5.45 -16.50
C LEU A 146 -5.35 -4.10 -17.19
N GLY A 147 -4.14 -3.89 -17.70
CA GLY A 147 -3.72 -2.61 -18.27
C GLY A 147 -3.98 -2.44 -19.77
N SER A 148 -4.20 -3.53 -20.51
CA SER A 148 -4.31 -3.48 -21.98
C SER A 148 -5.64 -3.95 -22.55
N ASP A 149 -6.42 -4.73 -21.80
CA ASP A 149 -7.70 -5.24 -22.29
C ASP A 149 -8.85 -4.31 -21.85
N PRO A 150 -9.58 -3.68 -22.79
CA PRO A 150 -10.69 -2.79 -22.45
C PRO A 150 -11.84 -3.49 -21.73
N ASP A 151 -11.95 -4.82 -21.87
CA ASP A 151 -12.99 -5.64 -21.24
C ASP A 151 -12.51 -6.27 -19.92
N ALA A 152 -11.28 -5.99 -19.47
CA ALA A 152 -10.70 -6.62 -18.28
C ALA A 152 -11.62 -6.52 -17.04
N ALA A 153 -12.16 -5.34 -16.76
CA ALA A 153 -13.06 -5.13 -15.63
C ALA A 153 -14.31 -6.00 -15.71
N TYR A 154 -14.98 -6.02 -16.87
CA TYR A 154 -16.15 -6.85 -17.12
C TYR A 154 -15.84 -8.35 -16.98
N LEU A 155 -14.70 -8.79 -17.52
CA LEU A 155 -14.26 -10.18 -17.47
C LEU A 155 -13.92 -10.63 -16.04
N ILE A 156 -13.33 -9.76 -15.23
CA ILE A 156 -13.05 -10.01 -13.81
C ILE A 156 -14.35 -10.17 -13.04
N GLU A 157 -15.30 -9.24 -13.21
CA GLU A 157 -16.60 -9.31 -12.53
C GLU A 157 -17.35 -10.58 -12.88
N LYS A 158 -17.37 -10.94 -14.17
CA LYS A 158 -18.02 -12.16 -14.66
C LYS A 158 -17.35 -13.44 -14.15
N ASN A 159 -16.05 -13.41 -13.89
CA ASN A 159 -15.25 -14.59 -13.52
C ASN A 159 -14.52 -14.39 -12.19
N ALA A 160 -15.15 -13.72 -11.22
CA ALA A 160 -14.49 -13.27 -10.00
C ALA A 160 -13.73 -14.38 -9.25
N ASN A 161 -14.32 -15.58 -9.14
CA ASN A 161 -13.66 -16.71 -8.49
C ASN A 161 -12.39 -17.15 -9.22
N GLY A 162 -12.43 -17.27 -10.54
CA GLY A 162 -11.25 -17.65 -11.34
C GLY A 162 -10.16 -16.57 -11.32
N PHE A 163 -10.55 -15.30 -11.25
CA PHE A 163 -9.61 -14.21 -11.05
C PHE A 163 -8.97 -14.25 -9.65
N LEU A 164 -9.76 -14.52 -8.61
CA LEU A 164 -9.24 -14.71 -7.26
C LEU A 164 -8.34 -15.94 -7.15
N ASP A 165 -8.63 -17.05 -7.83
CA ASP A 165 -7.74 -18.21 -7.88
C ASP A 165 -6.39 -17.89 -8.55
N LEU A 166 -6.40 -17.00 -9.55
CA LEU A 166 -5.18 -16.52 -10.20
C LEU A 166 -4.35 -15.59 -9.29
N LEU A 167 -5.01 -14.74 -8.52
CA LEU A 167 -4.35 -13.87 -7.55
C LEU A 167 -3.87 -14.65 -6.32
N PHE A 168 -4.69 -15.57 -5.82
CA PHE A 168 -4.54 -16.29 -4.55
C PHE A 168 -4.55 -17.82 -4.76
N PRO A 169 -3.53 -18.40 -5.43
CA PRO A 169 -3.51 -19.84 -5.63
C PRO A 169 -3.46 -20.60 -4.28
N PRO A 170 -4.13 -21.74 -4.15
CA PRO A 170 -4.27 -22.47 -2.88
C PRO A 170 -2.92 -22.90 -2.28
N VAL A 171 -2.84 -22.76 -0.95
CA VAL A 171 -1.63 -22.83 -0.10
C VAL A 171 -0.84 -24.14 -0.23
N ASN A 172 -1.48 -25.23 -0.66
CA ASN A 172 -0.86 -26.56 -0.68
C ASN A 172 0.13 -26.75 -1.84
N ASP A 173 0.12 -25.87 -2.84
CA ASP A 173 1.10 -25.81 -3.94
C ASP A 173 1.86 -24.45 -3.97
N ALA A 174 1.83 -23.69 -2.85
CA ALA A 174 2.11 -22.25 -2.82
C ALA A 174 3.46 -21.78 -2.21
N PRO A 175 4.63 -22.35 -2.55
CA PRO A 175 5.88 -21.61 -2.35
C PRO A 175 6.16 -20.61 -3.48
N THR A 176 5.18 -20.26 -4.34
CA THR A 176 5.48 -19.63 -5.62
C THR A 176 4.94 -18.20 -5.73
N LEU A 177 3.63 -17.92 -5.88
CA LEU A 177 3.14 -16.58 -6.27
C LEU A 177 3.46 -15.46 -5.27
N TRP A 178 3.36 -15.75 -3.98
CA TRP A 178 3.65 -14.78 -2.92
C TRP A 178 5.13 -14.75 -2.52
N HIS A 179 5.89 -15.82 -2.81
CA HIS A 179 7.35 -15.75 -2.81
C HIS A 179 7.86 -14.90 -3.99
N ALA A 180 7.15 -14.87 -5.13
CA ALA A 180 7.50 -14.09 -6.31
C ALA A 180 7.21 -12.58 -6.15
N LEU A 181 6.11 -12.20 -5.50
CA LEU A 181 6.00 -10.83 -4.97
C LEU A 181 7.05 -10.58 -3.88
N GLY A 182 7.42 -11.61 -3.11
CA GLY A 182 8.62 -11.67 -2.28
C GLY A 182 9.95 -11.45 -3.02
N ILE A 183 10.01 -11.57 -4.35
CA ILE A 183 11.20 -11.32 -5.19
C ILE A 183 11.30 -9.85 -5.61
N LEU A 184 10.19 -9.08 -5.64
CA LEU A 184 10.24 -7.60 -5.69
C LEU A 184 10.91 -7.01 -4.44
N ILE A 185 11.13 -7.85 -3.43
CA ILE A 185 11.66 -7.51 -2.13
C ILE A 185 13.15 -7.84 -2.06
N LEU A 186 13.96 -7.09 -2.78
CA LEU A 186 15.37 -7.00 -2.43
C LEU A 186 15.52 -6.06 -1.22
N PHE A 187 15.04 -6.49 -0.05
CA PHE A 187 15.11 -5.72 1.21
C PHE A 187 16.53 -5.21 1.48
N GLU A 188 17.56 -5.99 1.13
CA GLU A 188 18.96 -5.59 1.31
C GLU A 188 19.38 -4.45 0.38
N LEU A 189 18.79 -4.35 -0.82
CA LEU A 189 19.02 -3.22 -1.72
C LEU A 189 18.36 -1.93 -1.23
N GLN A 190 17.48 -1.98 -0.23
CA GLN A 190 16.85 -0.79 0.32
C GLN A 190 17.81 0.06 1.15
N LYS A 191 18.87 -0.54 1.70
CA LYS A 191 19.87 0.17 2.50
C LYS A 191 20.53 1.34 1.75
N GLN A 192 20.59 1.26 0.42
CA GLN A 192 21.14 2.36 -0.40
C GLN A 192 20.19 3.58 -0.46
N TYR A 193 18.89 3.39 -0.26
CA TYR A 193 17.87 4.44 -0.33
C TYR A 193 17.37 4.87 1.05
N VAL A 194 17.38 3.95 2.02
CA VAL A 194 16.85 4.14 3.37
C VAL A 194 18.01 3.95 4.36
N PRO A 195 18.70 5.03 4.77
CA PRO A 195 19.89 4.93 5.61
C PRO A 195 19.56 4.46 7.05
N GLN A 196 18.35 4.71 7.53
CA GLN A 196 17.85 4.28 8.85
C GLN A 196 16.82 3.17 8.68
N LEU A 197 17.28 2.00 8.20
CA LEU A 197 16.41 0.87 7.86
C LEU A 197 16.45 -0.23 8.93
N THR A 198 15.28 -0.57 9.45
CA THR A 198 15.04 -1.79 10.23
C THR A 198 14.25 -2.79 9.38
N ILE A 199 14.72 -4.04 9.30
CA ILE A 199 14.01 -5.12 8.61
C ILE A 199 13.59 -6.16 9.65
N ILE A 200 12.29 -6.44 9.70
CA ILE A 200 11.71 -7.50 10.54
C ILE A 200 11.13 -8.54 9.60
N LYS A 201 11.61 -9.78 9.69
CA LYS A 201 11.12 -10.91 8.89
C LYS A 201 10.22 -11.78 9.76
N MET A 202 9.04 -12.11 9.26
CA MET A 202 8.10 -13.01 9.92
C MET A 202 7.77 -14.17 8.97
N ASN A 203 7.56 -15.35 9.54
CA ASN A 203 7.07 -16.49 8.77
C ASN A 203 5.56 -16.35 8.55
N SER A 204 5.17 -15.57 7.55
CA SER A 204 3.78 -15.31 7.11
C SER A 204 3.75 -15.18 5.60
N THR A 205 2.56 -15.26 5.01
CA THR A 205 2.37 -14.85 3.62
C THR A 205 2.32 -13.31 3.51
N HIS A 206 1.90 -12.82 2.36
CA HIS A 206 1.72 -11.41 2.06
C HIS A 206 0.72 -10.69 3.00
N TRP A 207 -0.22 -11.42 3.62
CA TRP A 207 -1.24 -10.86 4.51
C TRP A 207 -0.85 -10.97 5.99
N ILE A 208 0.38 -10.56 6.30
CA ILE A 208 0.97 -10.60 7.65
C ILE A 208 0.07 -9.99 8.74
N MET A 209 -0.68 -8.93 8.41
CA MET A 209 -1.58 -8.26 9.34
C MET A 209 -2.80 -9.10 9.72
N GLU A 210 -3.21 -10.02 8.85
CA GLU A 210 -4.35 -10.92 9.09
C GLU A 210 -3.89 -12.25 9.69
N GLU A 211 -2.75 -12.78 9.23
CA GLU A 211 -2.19 -14.04 9.71
C GLU A 211 -1.54 -13.92 11.10
N LYS A 212 -0.85 -12.80 11.34
CA LYS A 212 -0.03 -12.56 12.53
C LYS A 212 -0.28 -11.19 13.15
N PRO A 213 -1.55 -10.82 13.42
CA PRO A 213 -1.91 -9.49 13.93
C PRO A 213 -1.24 -9.16 15.26
N ARG A 214 -0.98 -10.16 16.12
CA ARG A 214 -0.32 -9.93 17.40
C ARG A 214 1.17 -9.66 17.21
N GLU A 215 1.87 -10.55 16.50
CA GLU A 215 3.32 -10.42 16.33
C GLU A 215 3.69 -9.15 15.56
N ILE A 216 2.92 -8.77 14.55
CA ILE A 216 3.20 -7.56 13.78
C ILE A 216 2.92 -6.27 14.58
N ASN A 217 1.85 -6.25 15.38
CA ASN A 217 1.58 -5.11 16.25
C ASN A 217 2.64 -4.98 17.35
N GLU A 218 3.04 -6.09 17.97
CA GLU A 218 4.15 -6.10 18.95
C GLU A 218 5.45 -5.60 18.35
N ALA A 219 5.80 -6.03 17.14
CA ALA A 219 7.00 -5.58 16.44
C ALA A 219 6.97 -4.08 16.10
N ILE A 220 5.81 -3.58 15.63
CA ILE A 220 5.60 -2.16 15.36
C ILE A 220 5.71 -1.34 16.65
N GLU A 221 5.05 -1.77 17.72
CA GLU A 221 5.09 -1.09 19.03
C GLU A 221 6.52 -1.02 19.57
N GLN A 222 7.24 -2.14 19.57
CA GLN A 222 8.64 -2.18 20.01
C GLN A 222 9.53 -1.26 19.17
N TRP A 223 9.35 -1.24 17.86
CA TRP A 223 10.13 -0.37 16.99
C TRP A 223 9.84 1.10 17.24
N ILE A 224 8.57 1.47 17.41
CA ILE A 224 8.18 2.86 17.69
C ILE A 224 8.74 3.34 19.02
N MET A 225 8.82 2.47 20.03
CA MET A 225 9.47 2.79 21.31
C MET A 225 10.96 3.14 21.18
N THR A 226 11.60 2.80 20.06
CA THR A 226 13.00 3.21 19.78
C THR A 226 13.12 4.59 19.13
N LEU A 227 12.00 5.18 18.69
CA LEU A 227 11.95 6.48 18.01
C LEU A 227 11.61 7.65 18.97
N ILE A 228 11.06 7.33 20.15
CA ILE A 228 10.67 8.25 21.22
C ILE A 228 11.74 8.29 22.32
#